data_AF-A0A0S8KLD3-F1
#
_entry.id   AF-A0A0S8KLD3-F1
#
_cell.length_a   1.000
_cell.length_b   1.000
_cell.length_c   1.000
_cell.angle_alpha   90.00
_cell.angle_beta   90.00
_cell.angle_gamma   90.00
#
_symmetry.space_group_name_H-M   'P 1'
#
loop_
_entity.id
_entity.type
_entity.pdbx_description
1 polymer ?
#
loop_
_entity_poly.entity_id
_entity_poly.type
_entity_poly.pdbx_seq_one_letter_code
_entity_poly.pdbx_strand_id
1 'polypeptide(L)'
;VLVIYASRDRIALKFTREDNVVRGYTLHIDGVCVEPSLLTLYQQSDRAGRQLLPALRPRQPFGRARSDQVVIAIVDHGTFMDPRSRKDWWQGY
;
A
#
# COMPACT_ATOMS: atom_id res chain seq x y z
N VAL A 1 2.44 -8.73 3.22
CA VAL A 1 2.65 -7.34 2.75
C VAL A 1 2.32 -6.40 3.90
N LEU A 2 3.23 -5.50 4.26
CA LEU A 2 3.09 -4.57 5.38
C LEU A 2 2.21 -3.37 4.99
N VAL A 3 1.35 -2.90 5.89
CA VAL A 3 0.51 -1.71 5.69
C VAL A 3 1.24 -0.53 6.35
N ILE A 4 1.91 0.29 5.55
CA ILE A 4 2.70 1.43 6.04
C ILE A 4 1.87 2.71 6.14
N TYR A 5 0.75 2.77 5.42
CA TYR A 5 -0.21 3.87 5.50
C TYR A 5 -1.63 3.38 5.25
N ALA A 6 -2.59 3.90 6.01
CA ALA A 6 -4.01 3.70 5.75
C ALA A 6 -4.83 4.93 6.17
N SER A 7 -5.79 5.29 5.34
CA SER A 7 -6.84 6.27 5.59
C SER A 7 -8.18 5.71 5.10
N ARG A 8 -9.24 6.52 5.01
CA ARG A 8 -10.55 6.02 4.57
C ARG A 8 -10.60 5.67 3.08
N ASP A 9 -9.84 6.41 2.27
CA ASP A 9 -9.85 6.37 0.80
C ASP A 9 -8.53 5.88 0.18
N ARG A 10 -7.45 5.82 0.98
CA ARG A 10 -6.09 5.51 0.53
C ARG A 10 -5.39 4.49 1.42
N ILE A 11 -4.53 3.66 0.81
CA ILE A 11 -3.66 2.72 1.53
C ILE A 11 -2.30 2.64 0.83
N ALA A 12 -1.22 2.45 1.59
CA ALA A 12 0.09 2.12 1.05
C ALA A 12 0.57 0.77 1.61
N LEU A 13 1.01 -0.09 0.69
CA LEU A 13 1.36 -1.48 0.94
C LEU A 13 2.80 -1.73 0.54
N LYS A 14 3.63 -2.17 1.49
CA LYS A 14 5.04 -2.44 1.27
C LYS A 14 5.33 -3.93 1.30
N PHE A 15 6.12 -4.40 0.34
CA PHE A 15 6.43 -5.82 0.21
C PHE A 15 7.43 -6.30 1.28
N THR A 16 8.36 -5.45 1.71
CA THR A 16 9.34 -5.73 2.77
C THR A 16 8.85 -5.22 4.13
N ARG A 17 9.70 -5.32 5.18
CA ARG A 17 9.29 -5.14 6.59
C ARG A 17 9.58 -3.75 7.17
N GLU A 18 10.33 -2.91 6.47
CA GLU A 18 10.76 -1.62 7.00
C GLU A 18 9.66 -0.57 6.81
N ASP A 19 9.43 0.27 7.81
CA ASP A 19 8.44 1.35 7.77
C ASP A 19 8.97 2.63 7.08
N ASN A 20 9.33 2.50 5.81
CA ASN A 20 9.75 3.61 4.94
C ASN A 20 9.60 3.23 3.47
N VAL A 21 9.81 4.16 2.55
CA VAL A 21 9.74 3.91 1.09
C VAL A 21 11.10 4.02 0.38
N VAL A 22 12.21 3.93 1.14
CA VAL A 22 13.56 4.18 0.61
C VAL A 22 14.06 3.01 -0.25
N ARG A 23 13.68 1.78 0.12
CA ARG A 23 14.06 0.56 -0.58
C ARG A 23 12.89 -0.39 -0.66
N GLY A 24 12.81 -1.06 -1.80
CA GLY A 24 11.84 -2.11 -2.06
C GLY A 24 10.47 -1.56 -2.43
N TYR A 25 9.60 -2.48 -2.83
CA TYR A 25 8.40 -2.13 -3.56
C TYR A 25 7.27 -1.72 -2.63
N THR A 26 6.79 -0.49 -2.84
CA THR A 26 5.63 0.08 -2.17
C THR A 26 4.56 0.43 -3.20
N LEU A 27 3.36 -0.09 -2.99
CA LEU A 27 2.17 0.30 -3.75
C LEU A 27 1.45 1.41 -3.00
N HIS A 28 1.18 2.52 -3.68
CA HIS A 28 0.28 3.55 -3.22
C HIS A 28 -1.04 3.42 -3.98
N ILE A 29 -2.14 3.32 -3.24
CA ILE A 29 -3.46 3.05 -3.79
C ILE A 29 -4.43 4.12 -3.28
N ASP A 30 -5.14 4.75 -4.20
CA ASP A 30 -6.19 5.75 -3.94
C ASP A 30 -7.51 5.33 -4.62
N GLY A 31 -8.63 5.88 -4.14
CA GLY A 31 -9.97 5.58 -4.64
C GLY A 31 -10.55 4.28 -4.06
N VAL A 32 -10.15 3.88 -2.85
CA VAL A 32 -10.61 2.63 -2.21
C VAL A 32 -11.27 2.89 -0.85
N CYS A 33 -12.42 2.28 -0.56
CA CYS A 33 -12.91 2.15 0.81
C CYS A 33 -12.05 1.11 1.55
N VAL A 34 -11.08 1.58 2.34
CA VAL A 34 -10.26 0.70 3.18
C VAL A 34 -11.13 -0.02 4.20
N GLU A 35 -10.86 -1.30 4.44
CA GLU A 35 -11.61 -2.12 5.39
C GLU A 35 -11.52 -1.48 6.80
N PRO A 36 -12.67 -1.21 7.47
CA PRO A 36 -12.69 -0.45 8.71
C PRO A 36 -11.85 -1.03 9.86
N SER A 37 -11.81 -2.36 10.03
CA SER A 37 -11.03 -2.99 11.09
C SER A 37 -9.52 -2.86 10.84
N LEU A 38 -9.09 -2.97 9.58
CA LEU A 38 -7.72 -2.73 9.14
C LEU A 38 -7.31 -1.28 9.37
N LEU A 39 -8.17 -0.31 9.00
CA LEU A 39 -7.92 1.11 9.25
C LEU A 39 -7.78 1.38 10.75
N THR A 40 -8.67 0.80 11.56
CA THR A 40 -8.63 0.94 13.02
C THR A 40 -7.34 0.39 13.60
N LEU A 41 -6.92 -0.79 13.16
CA LEU A 41 -5.69 -1.43 13.61
C LEU A 41 -4.46 -0.61 13.21
N TYR A 42 -4.41 -0.09 11.98
CA TYR A 42 -3.34 0.81 11.55
C TYR A 42 -3.26 2.06 12.43
N GLN A 43 -4.39 2.72 12.70
CA GLN A 43 -4.42 3.93 13.53
C GLN A 43 -4.03 3.67 14.99
N GLN A 44 -4.33 2.49 15.53
CA GLN A 44 -3.86 2.07 16.85
C GLN A 44 -2.34 1.91 16.86
N SER A 45 -1.79 1.19 15.88
CA SER A 45 -0.35 1.04 15.68
C SER A 45 0.37 2.38 15.51
N ASP A 46 -0.22 3.30 14.74
CA ASP A 46 0.33 4.63 14.50
C ASP A 46 0.42 5.45 15.79
N ARG A 47 -0.67 5.50 16.57
CA ARG A 47 -0.70 6.14 17.89
C ARG A 47 0.25 5.50 18.90
N ALA A 48 0.52 4.20 18.78
CA ALA A 48 1.47 3.47 19.60
C ALA A 48 2.94 3.65 19.16
N GLY A 49 3.23 4.56 18.22
CA GLY A 49 4.58 4.86 17.78
C GLY A 49 5.12 3.87 16.74
N ARG A 50 4.25 3.14 16.04
CA ARG A 50 4.56 2.37 14.82
C ARG A 50 5.58 1.24 15.00
N GLN A 51 5.82 0.77 16.22
CA GLN A 51 6.72 -0.36 16.49
C GLN A 51 6.26 -1.66 15.81
N LEU A 52 4.94 -1.81 15.63
CA LEU A 52 4.29 -2.91 14.94
C LEU A 52 3.22 -2.36 14.02
N LEU A 53 3.28 -2.71 12.74
CA LEU A 53 2.27 -2.34 11.75
C LEU A 53 1.49 -3.57 11.25
N PRO A 54 0.23 -3.39 10.81
CA PRO A 54 -0.57 -4.47 10.26
C PRO A 54 0.09 -5.08 9.02
N ALA A 55 -0.15 -6.37 8.80
CA ALA A 55 0.26 -7.05 7.59
C ALA A 55 -0.90 -7.85 6.99
N LEU A 56 -0.97 -7.82 5.66
CA LEU A 56 -1.93 -8.59 4.87
C LEU A 56 -1.30 -9.91 4.40
N ARG A 57 -2.09 -10.98 4.46
CA ARG A 57 -1.78 -12.28 3.84
C ARG A 57 -1.95 -12.20 2.31
N PRO A 58 -1.29 -13.08 1.54
CA PRO A 58 -1.54 -13.18 0.11
C PRO A 58 -3.04 -13.36 -0.19
N ARG A 59 -3.55 -12.59 -1.16
CA ARG A 59 -4.97 -12.57 -1.59
C ARG A 59 -5.98 -12.12 -0.52
N GLN A 60 -5.52 -11.58 0.62
CA GLN A 60 -6.41 -10.99 1.60
C GLN A 60 -6.98 -9.66 1.07
N PRO A 61 -8.31 -9.48 1.04
CA PRO A 61 -8.92 -8.20 0.71
C PRO A 61 -8.55 -7.13 1.75
N PHE A 62 -8.26 -5.91 1.30
CA PHE A 62 -7.98 -4.76 2.18
C PHE A 62 -9.03 -3.65 2.08
N GLY A 63 -10.00 -3.79 1.18
CA GLY A 63 -11.00 -2.77 0.91
C GLY A 63 -11.80 -3.06 -0.35
N ARG A 64 -12.57 -2.07 -0.79
CA ARG A 64 -13.34 -2.08 -2.05
C ARG A 64 -13.05 -0.82 -2.85
N ALA A 65 -13.18 -0.86 -4.18
CA ALA A 65 -13.13 0.36 -4.98
C ALA A 65 -14.29 1.30 -4.57
N ARG A 66 -14.04 2.62 -4.55
CA ARG A 66 -15.08 3.63 -4.28
C ARG A 66 -15.95 3.89 -5.50
N SER A 67 -15.38 3.74 -6.69
CA SER A 67 -16.07 3.85 -7.97
C SER A 67 -15.59 2.75 -8.93
N ASP A 68 -15.81 2.96 -10.21
CA ASP A 68 -15.25 2.21 -11.34
C ASP A 68 -13.72 2.40 -11.53
N GLN A 69 -13.09 3.32 -10.79
CA GLN A 69 -11.68 3.64 -10.92
C GLN A 69 -10.94 3.50 -9.59
N VAL A 70 -9.71 3.00 -9.68
CA VAL A 70 -8.69 3.07 -8.64
C VAL A 70 -7.40 3.62 -9.24
N VAL A 71 -6.63 4.35 -8.44
CA VAL A 71 -5.31 4.85 -8.85
C VAL A 71 -4.25 4.06 -8.11
N ILE A 72 -3.30 3.51 -8.86
CA ILE A 72 -2.20 2.71 -8.32
C ILE A 72 -0.89 3.26 -8.86
N ALA A 73 0.05 3.54 -7.96
CA ALA A 73 1.42 3.90 -8.30
C ALA A 73 2.40 3.00 -7.52
N ILE A 74 3.53 2.65 -8.15
CA ILE A 74 4.60 1.88 -7.51
C ILE A 74 5.76 2.83 -7.19
N VAL A 75 6.35 2.66 -6.02
CA VAL A 75 7.63 3.25 -5.64
C VAL A 75 8.61 2.12 -5.33
N ASP A 76 9.80 2.18 -5.92
CA ASP A 76 10.91 1.26 -5.63
C ASP A 76 12.10 2.02 -5.01
N HIS A 77 12.66 2.97 -5.78
CA HIS A 77 13.78 3.83 -5.38
C HIS A 77 13.40 5.33 -5.27
N GLY A 78 12.14 5.62 -4.89
CA GLY A 78 11.72 6.96 -4.46
C GLY A 78 10.89 7.78 -5.44
N THR A 79 10.81 7.40 -6.72
CA THR A 79 9.89 8.04 -7.69
C THR A 79 8.67 7.15 -7.95
N PHE A 80 7.51 7.79 -8.12
CA PHE A 80 6.29 7.11 -8.55
C PHE A 80 6.41 6.65 -10.00
N MET A 81 6.00 5.40 -10.26
CA MET A 81 6.04 4.76 -11.57
C MET A 81 4.66 4.15 -11.90
N ASP A 82 4.33 4.07 -13.20
CA ASP A 82 3.09 3.44 -13.66
C ASP A 82 3.26 1.90 -13.66
N PRO A 83 2.49 1.15 -12.84
CA PRO A 83 2.56 -0.31 -12.81
C PRO A 83 2.24 -0.98 -14.15
N ARG A 84 1.60 -0.29 -15.10
CA ARG A 84 1.26 -0.83 -16.42
C ARG A 84 2.36 -0.58 -17.44
N SER A 85 3.30 0.32 -17.14
CA SER A 85 4.41 0.63 -18.03
C SER A 85 5.36 -0.57 -18.09
N ARG A 86 5.40 -1.19 -19.26
CA ARG A 86 6.33 -2.29 -19.56
C ARG A 86 7.79 -1.83 -19.64
N LYS A 87 8.03 -0.53 -19.78
CA LYS A 87 9.37 0.05 -19.93
C LYS A 87 10.09 0.26 -18.59
N ASP A 88 9.32 0.42 -17.52
CA ASP A 88 9.89 0.86 -16.24
C ASP A 88 10.16 -0.31 -15.29
N TRP A 89 9.26 -1.29 -15.27
CA TRP A 89 9.18 -2.26 -14.18
C TRP A 89 9.26 -3.73 -14.62
N TRP A 90 8.55 -4.09 -15.69
CA TRP A 90 8.38 -5.49 -16.07
C TRP A 90 9.62 -6.02 -16.79
N GLN A 91 10.23 -7.06 -16.23
CA GLN A 91 11.35 -7.74 -16.87
C GLN A 91 10.88 -8.50 -18.12
N GLY A 92 11.66 -8.43 -19.21
CA GLY A 92 11.41 -9.21 -20.44
C GLY A 92 10.36 -8.64 -21.39
N TYR A 93 10.08 -7.33 -21.32
CA TYR A 93 9.25 -6.60 -22.26
C TYR A 93 9.98 -5.40 -22.87
#